data_AF-A0A7H9DU22-F1
#
_entry.id   AF-A0A7H9DU22-F1
#
_cell.length_a   1.000
_cell.length_b   1.000
_cell.length_c   1.000
_cell.angle_alpha   90.00
_cell.angle_beta   90.00
_cell.angle_gamma   90.00
#
_symmetry.space_group_name_H-M   'P 1'
#
loop_
_entity.id
_entity.type
_entity.pdbx_description
1 polymer ?
#
loop_
_entity_poly.entity_id
_entity_poly.type
_entity_poly.pdbx_seq_one_letter_code
_entity_poly.pdbx_strand_id
1 'polypeptide(L)'
;MKKLIAILGLFAIISCNEDEIIIPLENSPTINGIYTYTDTSPFTDYKYYKGPDGENHPSEALNFLKTHWPTYDETPYKSIELKKDSVIITSIDDEVERLKSAYKNDLLIVNYDTLEFVFGKVDKKTNTFHVYRNYFAFNIISKTNGSSANVEGDFFGLWSDADFFPSLVNSPKDFTHKDEFLFWGNISHNFKKK
;
A
#
# COMPACT_ATOMS: atom_id res chain seq x y z
N MET A 1 35.56 13.89 18.85
CA MET A 1 34.60 14.33 19.89
C MET A 1 33.79 15.51 19.36
N LYS A 2 32.49 15.53 19.68
CA LYS A 2 31.43 16.53 19.37
C LYS A 2 30.63 16.22 18.10
N LYS A 3 29.31 16.13 18.10
CA LYS A 3 28.25 15.86 19.09
C LYS A 3 27.03 15.51 18.22
N LEU A 4 26.41 14.35 18.42
CA LEU A 4 25.07 14.07 17.87
C LEU A 4 24.06 15.05 18.48
N ILE A 5 23.18 15.61 17.66
CA ILE A 5 21.97 16.28 18.14
C ILE A 5 20.79 15.43 17.64
N ALA A 6 20.30 14.59 18.54
CA ALA A 6 18.97 14.02 18.45
C ALA A 6 17.96 15.13 18.77
N ILE A 7 17.01 15.36 17.87
CA ILE A 7 15.81 16.15 18.18
C ILE A 7 14.67 15.14 18.34
N LEU A 8 14.47 14.69 19.58
CA LEU A 8 13.19 14.17 20.03
C LEU A 8 12.22 15.36 20.09
N GLY A 9 11.21 15.36 19.24
CA GLY A 9 10.03 16.20 19.40
C GLY A 9 8.93 15.43 20.12
N LEU A 10 8.78 15.66 21.42
CA LEU A 10 7.60 15.25 22.18
C LEU A 10 6.37 15.97 21.63
N PHE A 11 5.34 15.22 21.22
CA PHE A 11 3.97 15.70 21.27
C PHE A 11 3.28 15.05 22.46
N ALA A 12 3.17 15.81 23.55
CA ALA A 12 2.22 15.54 24.61
C ALA A 12 0.88 16.17 24.19
N ILE A 13 -0.13 15.33 23.95
CA ILE A 13 -1.53 15.74 23.94
C ILE A 13 -2.14 15.19 25.23
N ILE A 14 -2.53 16.10 26.12
CA ILE A 14 -3.21 15.80 27.37
C ILE A 14 -4.72 15.71 27.11
N SER A 15 -5.26 14.54 27.42
CA SER A 15 -6.60 14.26 28.00
C SER A 15 -7.88 14.61 27.22
N CYS A 16 -8.64 13.57 26.89
CA CYS A 16 -9.96 13.36 27.51
C CYS A 16 -10.21 11.86 27.70
N ASN A 17 -10.38 11.44 28.96
CA ASN A 17 -11.16 10.25 29.28
C ASN A 17 -12.63 10.65 29.07
N GLU A 18 -13.18 10.27 27.92
CA GLU A 18 -14.60 10.00 27.79
C GLU A 18 -14.71 8.56 27.30
N ASP A 19 -15.65 7.84 27.89
CA ASP A 19 -15.86 6.40 27.82
C ASP A 19 -15.35 5.79 26.50
N GLU A 20 -14.59 4.68 26.60
CA GLU A 20 -14.40 3.78 25.45
C GLU A 20 -15.79 3.46 24.90
N ILE A 21 -16.18 4.18 23.85
CA ILE A 21 -17.27 3.80 22.99
C ILE A 21 -16.74 2.51 22.38
N ILE A 22 -17.11 1.39 23.00
CA ILE A 22 -17.07 0.08 22.37
C ILE A 22 -18.05 0.24 21.21
N ILE A 23 -17.52 0.68 20.07
CA ILE A 23 -18.26 0.70 18.81
C ILE A 23 -18.73 -0.74 18.64
N PRO A 24 -20.05 -1.00 18.63
CA PRO A 24 -20.54 -2.34 18.42
C PRO A 24 -19.92 -2.82 17.10
N LEU A 25 -19.31 -4.01 17.13
CA LEU A 25 -18.83 -4.70 15.94
C LEU A 25 -20.06 -5.11 15.11
N GLU A 26 -20.72 -4.14 14.48
CA GLU A 26 -21.89 -4.38 13.65
C GLU A 26 -21.44 -5.18 12.43
N ASN A 27 -21.79 -6.46 12.45
CA ASN A 27 -21.73 -7.36 11.31
C ASN A 27 -20.37 -7.41 10.61
N SER A 28 -19.29 -7.69 11.35
CA SER A 28 -18.10 -8.28 10.71
C SER A 28 -18.59 -9.51 9.94
N PRO A 29 -18.48 -9.51 8.60
CA PRO A 29 -18.93 -10.64 7.81
C PRO A 29 -18.20 -11.89 8.33
N THR A 30 -18.87 -13.03 8.35
CA THR A 30 -18.31 -14.33 8.75
C THR A 30 -17.29 -14.81 7.71
N ILE A 31 -16.26 -14.01 7.46
CA ILE A 31 -15.21 -14.22 6.47
C ILE A 31 -14.09 -15.01 7.13
N ASN A 32 -14.47 -16.15 7.70
CA ASN A 32 -13.49 -17.15 8.06
C ASN A 32 -13.32 -18.09 6.86
N GLY A 33 -12.08 -18.29 6.43
CA GLY A 33 -11.81 -19.15 5.29
C GLY A 33 -10.39 -19.08 4.78
N ILE A 34 -9.97 -20.15 4.11
CA ILE A 34 -8.72 -20.21 3.36
C ILE A 34 -9.03 -19.88 1.91
N TYR A 35 -8.28 -18.94 1.36
CA TYR A 35 -8.40 -18.46 -0.01
C TYR A 35 -7.14 -18.80 -0.78
N THR A 36 -7.27 -19.25 -2.02
CA THR A 36 -6.15 -19.61 -2.91
C THR A 36 -6.18 -18.77 -4.17
N TYR A 37 -4.99 -18.44 -4.70
CA TYR A 37 -4.84 -17.59 -5.86
C TYR A 37 -5.59 -18.11 -7.08
N THR A 38 -6.13 -17.19 -7.88
CA THR A 38 -6.76 -17.49 -9.16
C THR A 38 -6.14 -16.73 -10.31
N ASP A 39 -6.16 -15.41 -10.23
CA ASP A 39 -5.70 -14.51 -11.28
C ASP A 39 -5.37 -13.13 -10.69
N THR A 40 -4.78 -12.28 -11.52
CA THR A 40 -4.50 -10.89 -11.20
C THR A 40 -5.41 -9.99 -12.02
N SER A 41 -6.05 -9.03 -11.37
CA SER A 41 -6.93 -8.06 -12.02
C SER A 41 -6.14 -7.18 -13.00
N PRO A 42 -6.76 -6.72 -14.10
CA PRO A 42 -6.10 -5.80 -15.02
C PRO A 42 -5.59 -4.54 -14.32
N PHE A 43 -4.33 -4.18 -14.60
CA PHE A 43 -3.72 -2.96 -14.10
C PHE A 43 -4.42 -1.73 -14.70
N THR A 44 -5.20 -1.04 -13.87
CA THR A 44 -6.10 0.04 -14.33
C THR A 44 -5.99 1.31 -13.50
N ASP A 45 -5.33 1.25 -12.34
CA ASP A 45 -5.16 2.38 -11.45
C ASP A 45 -3.68 2.67 -11.21
N TYR A 46 -3.19 3.71 -11.87
CA TYR A 46 -1.77 4.08 -11.87
C TYR A 46 -1.55 5.52 -12.30
N LYS A 47 -0.41 6.07 -11.85
CA LYS A 47 0.11 7.37 -12.25
C LYS A 47 1.60 7.27 -12.52
N TYR A 48 2.05 8.08 -13.47
CA TYR A 48 3.46 8.27 -13.73
C TYR A 48 3.72 9.75 -14.03
N TYR A 49 4.05 10.50 -12.99
CA TYR A 49 4.41 11.90 -13.09
C TYR A 49 5.88 12.04 -13.47
N LYS A 50 6.20 12.90 -14.43
CA LYS A 50 7.59 13.14 -14.86
C LYS A 50 7.91 14.62 -14.79
N GLY A 51 9.16 14.93 -14.49
CA GLY A 51 9.67 16.27 -14.49
C GLY A 51 10.08 16.73 -15.89
N PRO A 52 10.23 18.05 -16.10
CA PRO A 52 10.08 19.10 -15.08
C PRO A 52 8.67 19.67 -14.93
N ASP A 53 7.72 19.31 -15.79
CA ASP A 53 6.36 19.88 -15.79
C ASP A 53 5.39 19.17 -14.83
N GLY A 54 5.75 17.98 -14.37
CA GLY A 54 4.93 17.18 -13.46
C GLY A 54 3.73 16.56 -14.17
N GLU A 55 3.78 16.44 -15.50
CA GLU A 55 2.70 15.85 -16.28
C GLU A 55 2.58 14.34 -15.99
N ASN A 56 1.35 13.83 -16.02
CA ASN A 56 1.08 12.40 -15.88
C ASN A 56 1.13 11.72 -17.25
N HIS A 57 1.88 10.62 -17.34
CA HIS A 57 2.12 9.84 -18.56
C HIS A 57 1.50 8.44 -18.45
N PRO A 58 0.16 8.30 -18.47
CA PRO A 58 -0.50 7.01 -18.26
C PRO A 58 -0.14 5.98 -19.34
N SER A 59 0.11 6.41 -20.58
CA SER A 59 0.55 5.51 -21.65
C SER A 59 1.91 4.86 -21.39
N GLU A 60 2.77 5.51 -20.60
CA GLU A 60 4.10 5.00 -20.24
C GLU A 60 4.07 4.17 -18.95
N ALA A 61 3.10 4.41 -18.06
CA ALA A 61 3.04 3.82 -16.73
C ALA A 61 2.97 2.28 -16.73
N LEU A 62 2.19 1.67 -17.64
CA LEU A 62 2.15 0.20 -17.75
C LEU A 62 3.50 -0.37 -18.19
N ASN A 63 4.20 0.31 -19.11
CA ASN A 63 5.52 -0.13 -19.56
C ASN A 63 6.58 0.04 -18.45
N PHE A 64 6.47 1.12 -17.67
CA PHE A 64 7.28 1.34 -16.49
C PHE A 64 7.10 0.18 -15.50
N LEU A 65 5.86 -0.14 -15.10
CA LEU A 65 5.55 -1.25 -14.20
C LEU A 65 6.19 -2.56 -14.69
N LYS A 66 5.96 -2.92 -15.96
CA LYS A 66 6.46 -4.17 -16.57
C LYS A 66 7.98 -4.27 -16.57
N THR A 67 8.66 -3.13 -16.69
CA THR A 67 10.12 -3.08 -16.74
C THR A 67 10.73 -3.26 -15.35
N HIS A 68 10.13 -2.65 -14.33
CA HIS A 68 10.65 -2.67 -12.96
C HIS A 68 10.17 -3.89 -12.15
N TRP A 69 8.92 -4.33 -12.37
CA TRP A 69 8.33 -5.50 -11.72
C TRP A 69 7.80 -6.48 -12.78
N PRO A 70 8.65 -7.27 -13.45
CA PRO A 70 8.20 -8.17 -14.52
C PRO A 70 7.25 -9.28 -14.05
N THR A 71 7.21 -9.59 -12.75
CA THR A 71 6.33 -10.59 -12.13
C THR A 71 5.14 -9.96 -11.39
N TYR A 72 4.76 -8.73 -11.72
CA TYR A 72 3.66 -8.01 -11.06
C TYR A 72 2.31 -8.72 -11.15
N ASP A 73 2.11 -9.56 -12.18
CA ASP A 73 0.88 -10.31 -12.43
C ASP A 73 0.89 -11.71 -11.79
N GLU A 74 2.01 -12.09 -11.18
CA GLU A 74 2.16 -13.28 -10.37
C GLU A 74 1.94 -12.94 -8.89
N THR A 75 1.44 -13.89 -8.12
CA THR A 75 1.35 -13.73 -6.66
C THR A 75 2.47 -14.51 -5.97
N PRO A 76 3.16 -13.92 -4.97
CA PRO A 76 4.10 -14.66 -4.14
C PRO A 76 3.40 -15.47 -3.04
N TYR A 77 2.06 -15.51 -3.01
CA TYR A 77 1.28 -16.15 -1.94
C TYR A 77 0.51 -17.38 -2.43
N LYS A 78 0.74 -18.50 -1.76
CA LYS A 78 0.03 -19.76 -1.98
C LYS A 78 -1.40 -19.71 -1.47
N SER A 79 -1.59 -19.14 -0.28
CA SER A 79 -2.91 -19.00 0.33
C SER A 79 -2.98 -17.87 1.34
N ILE A 80 -4.19 -17.37 1.56
CA ILE A 80 -4.50 -16.40 2.60
C ILE A 80 -5.68 -16.93 3.42
N GLU A 81 -5.47 -17.09 4.72
CA GLU A 81 -6.51 -17.44 5.68
C GLU A 81 -7.01 -16.18 6.37
N LEU A 82 -8.30 -15.91 6.21
CA LEU A 82 -8.98 -14.82 6.90
C LEU A 82 -9.60 -15.36 8.19
N LYS A 83 -9.35 -14.66 9.29
CA LYS A 83 -9.91 -14.89 10.62
C LYS A 83 -10.58 -13.62 11.14
N LYS A 84 -11.28 -13.73 12.26
CA LYS A 84 -12.01 -12.60 12.88
C LYS A 84 -11.14 -11.37 13.12
N ASP A 85 -9.90 -11.56 13.58
CA ASP A 85 -8.98 -10.51 14.06
C ASP A 85 -7.57 -10.64 13.50
N SER A 86 -7.38 -11.54 12.53
CA SER A 86 -6.08 -11.79 11.93
C SER A 86 -6.17 -12.28 10.49
N VAL A 87 -5.07 -12.08 9.77
CA VAL A 87 -4.80 -12.66 8.46
C VAL A 87 -3.58 -13.55 8.59
N ILE A 88 -3.63 -14.74 8.01
CA ILE A 88 -2.48 -15.62 7.89
C ILE A 88 -2.14 -15.74 6.41
N ILE A 89 -0.92 -15.34 6.06
CA ILE A 89 -0.41 -15.38 4.70
C ILE A 89 0.57 -16.53 4.62
N THR A 90 0.40 -17.41 3.63
CA THR A 90 1.34 -18.50 3.35
C THR A 90 1.98 -18.23 1.99
N SER A 91 3.29 -18.05 1.95
CA SER A 91 4.04 -17.85 0.71
C SER A 91 4.13 -19.13 -0.11
N ILE A 92 4.58 -19.01 -1.36
CA ILE A 92 4.88 -20.17 -2.21
C ILE A 92 5.98 -21.07 -1.63
N ASP A 93 6.88 -20.50 -0.81
CA ASP A 93 7.97 -21.19 -0.12
C ASP A 93 7.56 -21.72 1.27
N ASP A 94 6.26 -21.78 1.54
CA ASP A 94 5.65 -22.24 2.79
C ASP A 94 6.05 -21.42 4.04
N GLU A 95 6.55 -20.20 3.87
CA GLU A 95 6.71 -19.23 4.95
C GLU A 95 5.33 -18.72 5.40
N VAL A 96 5.16 -18.52 6.71
CA VAL A 96 3.87 -18.14 7.30
C VAL A 96 3.98 -16.85 8.09
N GLU A 97 3.26 -15.84 7.63
CA GLU A 97 3.11 -14.55 8.32
C GLU A 97 1.72 -14.45 8.96
N ARG A 98 1.65 -13.85 10.15
CA ARG A 98 0.39 -13.63 10.88
C ARG A 98 0.26 -12.16 11.24
N LEU A 99 -0.76 -11.52 10.70
CA LEU A 99 -0.98 -10.10 10.83
C LEU A 99 -2.30 -9.84 11.58
N LYS A 100 -2.30 -8.85 12.48
CA LYS A 100 -3.54 -8.40 13.13
C LYS A 100 -4.38 -7.64 12.11
N SER A 101 -5.68 -7.87 12.13
CA SER A 101 -6.59 -7.24 11.16
C SER A 101 -7.94 -6.88 11.76
N ALA A 102 -8.62 -5.96 11.08
CA ALA A 102 -9.99 -5.55 11.38
C ALA A 102 -10.73 -5.25 10.08
N TYR A 103 -12.06 -5.40 10.10
CA TYR A 103 -12.90 -4.98 8.98
C TYR A 103 -13.44 -3.58 9.21
N LYS A 104 -13.35 -2.73 8.19
CA LYS A 104 -13.94 -1.38 8.16
C LYS A 104 -14.59 -1.15 6.81
N ASN A 105 -15.92 -0.97 6.78
CA ASN A 105 -16.69 -0.73 5.54
C ASN A 105 -16.40 -1.78 4.45
N ASP A 106 -16.44 -3.07 4.79
CA ASP A 106 -16.10 -4.22 3.93
C ASP A 106 -14.63 -4.32 3.47
N LEU A 107 -13.77 -3.37 3.86
CA LEU A 107 -12.32 -3.46 3.64
C LEU A 107 -11.66 -4.16 4.81
N LEU A 108 -10.71 -5.02 4.50
CA LEU A 108 -9.83 -5.66 5.47
C LEU A 108 -8.61 -4.77 5.67
N ILE A 109 -8.51 -4.24 6.88
CA ILE A 109 -7.42 -3.37 7.33
C ILE A 109 -6.44 -4.22 8.12
N VAL A 110 -5.14 -4.10 7.81
CA VAL A 110 -4.06 -4.78 8.52
C VAL A 110 -3.22 -3.76 9.25
N ASN A 111 -2.81 -4.13 10.47
CA ASN A 111 -1.87 -3.39 11.29
C ASN A 111 -0.52 -4.11 11.29
N TYR A 112 0.50 -3.47 10.72
CA TYR A 112 1.88 -3.94 10.69
C TYR A 112 2.78 -2.92 11.38
N ASP A 113 3.24 -3.23 12.59
CA ASP A 113 3.98 -2.29 13.45
C ASP A 113 3.21 -0.96 13.64
N THR A 114 3.73 0.17 13.15
CA THR A 114 3.06 1.48 13.19
C THR A 114 2.26 1.81 11.94
N LEU A 115 2.20 0.89 10.95
CA LEU A 115 1.53 1.11 9.68
C LEU A 115 0.16 0.41 9.66
N GLU A 116 -0.86 1.18 9.29
CA GLU A 116 -2.20 0.67 9.00
C GLU A 116 -2.47 0.82 7.50
N PHE A 117 -2.91 -0.25 6.83
CA PHE A 117 -3.20 -0.20 5.39
C PHE A 117 -4.35 -1.13 5.00
N VAL A 118 -4.96 -0.81 3.85
CA VAL A 118 -6.02 -1.61 3.23
C VAL A 118 -5.40 -2.84 2.58
N PHE A 119 -5.47 -3.98 3.24
CA PHE A 119 -4.91 -5.24 2.72
C PHE A 119 -5.76 -5.82 1.58
N GLY A 120 -7.08 -5.70 1.67
CA GLY A 120 -7.96 -6.26 0.65
C GLY A 120 -9.44 -6.09 0.89
N LYS A 121 -10.24 -6.70 0.04
CA LYS A 121 -11.71 -6.72 0.13
C LYS A 121 -12.27 -8.06 -0.31
N VAL A 122 -13.29 -8.56 0.38
CA VAL A 122 -14.06 -9.70 -0.12
C VAL A 122 -15.28 -9.22 -0.89
N ASP A 123 -15.36 -9.61 -2.17
CA ASP A 123 -16.60 -9.51 -2.93
C ASP A 123 -17.54 -10.65 -2.51
N LYS A 124 -18.59 -10.29 -1.78
CA LYS A 124 -19.61 -11.22 -1.27
C LYS A 124 -20.40 -11.91 -2.40
N LYS A 125 -20.49 -11.31 -3.59
CA LYS A 125 -21.25 -11.89 -4.72
C LYS A 125 -20.50 -13.05 -5.36
N THR A 126 -19.19 -12.89 -5.50
CA THR A 126 -18.32 -13.87 -6.17
C THR A 126 -17.55 -14.74 -5.18
N ASN A 127 -17.59 -14.39 -3.88
CA ASN A 127 -16.77 -14.98 -2.82
C ASN A 127 -15.27 -14.93 -3.14
N THR A 128 -14.86 -13.86 -3.82
CA THR A 128 -13.48 -13.58 -4.21
C THR A 128 -12.88 -12.60 -3.22
N PHE A 129 -11.69 -12.91 -2.72
CA PHE A 129 -10.89 -12.01 -1.93
C PHE A 129 -9.86 -11.31 -2.82
N HIS A 130 -9.97 -9.99 -2.88
CA HIS A 130 -9.09 -9.10 -3.62
C HIS A 130 -8.01 -8.60 -2.68
N VAL A 131 -6.77 -9.03 -2.91
CA VAL A 131 -5.59 -8.58 -2.14
C VAL A 131 -4.95 -7.44 -2.91
N TYR A 132 -4.79 -6.30 -2.25
CA TYR A 132 -4.26 -5.11 -2.89
C TYR A 132 -2.75 -4.99 -2.66
N ARG A 133 -2.04 -4.75 -3.75
CA ARG A 133 -0.61 -4.49 -3.78
C ARG A 133 -0.35 -3.20 -4.53
N ASN A 134 0.46 -2.35 -3.94
CA ASN A 134 0.95 -1.13 -4.55
C ASN A 134 2.40 -1.33 -5.01
N TYR A 135 2.73 -0.75 -6.16
CA TYR A 135 4.07 -0.66 -6.70
C TYR A 135 4.41 0.81 -6.86
N PHE A 136 5.58 1.23 -6.43
CA PHE A 136 5.98 2.63 -6.49
C PHE A 136 7.48 2.79 -6.76
N ALA A 137 7.81 3.83 -7.50
CA ALA A 137 9.18 4.27 -7.69
C ALA A 137 9.22 5.78 -7.81
N PHE A 138 10.23 6.42 -7.24
CA PHE A 138 10.43 7.84 -7.44
C PHE A 138 11.91 8.19 -7.47
N ASN A 139 12.20 9.26 -8.19
CA ASN A 139 13.43 10.01 -8.09
C ASN A 139 13.05 11.47 -7.87
N ILE A 140 13.35 12.03 -6.70
CA ILE A 140 13.02 13.43 -6.37
C ILE A 140 14.31 14.16 -6.02
N ILE A 141 14.49 15.36 -6.58
CA ILE A 141 15.70 16.15 -6.38
C ILE A 141 15.38 17.32 -5.45
N SER A 142 16.08 17.36 -4.33
CA SER A 142 15.91 18.41 -3.33
C SER A 142 16.34 19.77 -3.88
N LYS A 143 15.41 20.73 -3.86
CA LYS A 143 15.67 22.13 -4.26
C LYS A 143 16.71 22.83 -3.37
N THR A 144 16.89 22.35 -2.14
CA THR A 144 17.74 23.01 -1.13
C THR A 144 19.22 22.70 -1.32
N ASN A 145 19.56 21.46 -1.68
CA ASN A 145 20.93 20.97 -1.71
C ASN A 145 21.28 20.13 -2.96
N GLY A 146 20.32 19.93 -3.88
CA GLY A 146 20.50 19.14 -5.10
C GLY A 146 20.65 17.64 -4.89
N SER A 147 20.46 17.11 -3.66
CA SER A 147 20.51 15.67 -3.41
C SER A 147 19.29 14.97 -4.01
N SER A 148 19.48 13.77 -4.57
CA SER A 148 18.38 12.93 -5.04
C SER A 148 17.97 11.90 -3.99
N ALA A 149 16.66 11.69 -3.85
CA ALA A 149 16.07 10.54 -3.20
C ALA A 149 15.53 9.60 -4.29
N ASN A 150 16.15 8.43 -4.42
CA ASN A 150 15.75 7.39 -5.36
C ASN A 150 15.27 6.18 -4.57
N VAL A 151 14.00 5.83 -4.72
CA VAL A 151 13.38 4.71 -4.01
C VAL A 151 12.50 3.94 -4.98
N GLU A 152 12.55 2.63 -4.88
CA GLU A 152 11.71 1.69 -5.60
C GLU A 152 11.25 0.61 -4.62
N GLY A 153 9.98 0.24 -4.67
CA GLY A 153 9.44 -0.80 -3.82
C GLY A 153 8.01 -1.19 -4.16
N ASP A 154 7.55 -2.23 -3.47
CA ASP A 154 6.17 -2.66 -3.49
C ASP A 154 5.71 -2.92 -2.06
N PHE A 155 4.41 -2.77 -1.82
CA PHE A 155 3.83 -2.93 -0.49
C PHE A 155 2.37 -3.38 -0.58
N PHE A 156 1.85 -3.98 0.49
CA PHE A 156 0.41 -4.22 0.57
C PHE A 156 -0.34 -2.89 0.74
N GLY A 157 -1.47 -2.74 0.06
CA GLY A 157 -2.23 -1.50 0.15
C GLY A 157 -2.81 -1.06 -1.17
N LEU A 158 -3.70 -0.07 -1.05
CA LEU A 158 -4.07 0.83 -2.12
C LEU A 158 -3.47 2.18 -1.79
N TRP A 159 -2.60 2.70 -2.66
CA TRP A 159 -2.04 4.03 -2.50
C TRP A 159 -2.56 4.95 -3.60
N SER A 160 -2.45 6.24 -3.37
CA SER A 160 -2.98 7.30 -4.20
C SER A 160 -2.05 8.50 -4.16
N ASP A 161 -2.38 9.56 -4.89
CA ASP A 161 -1.64 10.82 -4.82
C ASP A 161 -1.52 11.35 -3.37
N ALA A 162 -2.53 11.12 -2.51
CA ALA A 162 -2.52 11.59 -1.13
C ALA A 162 -1.48 10.88 -0.24
N ASP A 163 -1.00 9.70 -0.63
CA ASP A 163 0.00 8.93 0.10
C ASP A 163 1.42 9.44 -0.20
N PHE A 164 1.60 10.11 -1.34
CA PHE A 164 2.88 10.70 -1.74
C PHE A 164 2.93 12.22 -1.53
N PHE A 165 1.83 12.93 -1.78
CA PHE A 165 1.78 14.39 -1.70
C PHE A 165 0.93 14.84 -0.49
N PRO A 166 1.39 15.82 0.33
CA PRO A 166 2.57 16.64 0.14
C PRO A 166 3.86 16.06 0.76
N SER A 167 3.83 14.85 1.31
CA SER A 167 4.90 14.27 2.14
C SER A 167 6.25 14.15 1.42
N LEU A 168 6.23 13.71 0.16
CA LEU A 168 7.41 13.55 -0.69
C LEU A 168 7.82 14.90 -1.32
N VAL A 169 6.84 15.59 -1.89
CA VAL A 169 6.90 16.97 -2.42
C VAL A 169 5.48 17.53 -2.38
N ASN A 170 5.27 18.84 -2.46
CA ASN A 170 3.92 19.40 -2.36
C ASN A 170 2.98 18.94 -3.50
N SER A 171 3.49 18.85 -4.73
CA SER A 171 2.74 18.39 -5.90
C SER A 171 3.67 17.92 -7.02
N PRO A 172 3.18 17.16 -8.02
CA PRO A 172 3.96 16.83 -9.22
C PRO A 172 4.52 18.06 -9.94
N LYS A 173 3.78 19.17 -9.95
CA LYS A 173 4.18 20.43 -10.62
C LYS A 173 5.41 21.09 -9.98
N ASP A 174 5.81 20.62 -8.81
CA ASP A 174 7.00 21.10 -8.14
C ASP A 174 8.27 20.38 -8.59
N PHE A 175 8.19 19.40 -9.49
CA PHE A 175 9.36 18.87 -10.17
C PHE A 175 10.07 20.00 -10.94
N THR A 176 11.38 19.95 -10.98
CA THR A 176 12.26 20.99 -11.54
C THR A 176 13.30 20.44 -12.51
N HIS A 177 13.54 19.14 -12.48
CA HIS A 177 14.51 18.45 -13.30
C HIS A 177 13.85 17.35 -14.14
N LYS A 178 14.36 17.16 -15.36
CA LYS A 178 13.89 16.13 -16.31
C LYS A 178 14.02 14.69 -15.80
N ASP A 179 14.91 14.46 -14.83
CA ASP A 179 15.18 13.15 -14.28
C ASP A 179 14.30 12.86 -13.05
N GLU A 180 13.50 13.84 -12.60
CA GLU A 180 12.53 13.63 -11.53
C GLU A 180 11.31 12.86 -12.03
N PHE A 181 10.82 11.94 -11.21
CA PHE A 181 9.60 11.23 -11.48
C PHE A 181 8.97 10.66 -10.22
N LEU A 182 7.67 10.37 -10.30
CA LEU A 182 6.95 9.51 -9.37
C LEU A 182 6.05 8.58 -10.19
N PHE A 183 6.30 7.28 -10.07
CA PHE A 183 5.40 6.23 -10.48
C PHE A 183 4.72 5.64 -9.24
N TRP A 184 3.41 5.41 -9.33
CA TRP A 184 2.71 4.51 -8.43
C TRP A 184 1.60 3.78 -9.17
N GLY A 185 1.27 2.56 -8.73
CA GLY A 185 0.19 1.80 -9.29
C GLY A 185 -0.33 0.70 -8.38
N ASN A 186 -1.63 0.46 -8.44
CA ASN A 186 -2.32 -0.54 -7.62
C ASN A 186 -2.74 -1.74 -8.46
N ILE A 187 -2.52 -2.93 -7.93
CA ILE A 187 -2.91 -4.21 -8.51
C ILE A 187 -3.70 -5.00 -7.47
N SER A 188 -4.68 -5.77 -7.96
CA SER A 188 -5.46 -6.68 -7.13
C SER A 188 -5.18 -8.12 -7.56
N HIS A 189 -4.56 -8.90 -6.68
CA HIS A 189 -4.50 -10.35 -6.83
C HIS A 189 -5.77 -10.96 -6.26
N ASN A 190 -6.42 -11.81 -7.05
CA ASN A 190 -7.70 -12.39 -6.67
C ASN A 190 -7.49 -13.80 -6.13
N PHE A 191 -8.18 -14.09 -5.04
CA PHE A 191 -8.15 -15.39 -4.39
C PHE A 191 -9.59 -15.88 -4.21
N LYS A 192 -9.85 -17.16 -4.48
CA LYS A 192 -11.16 -17.77 -4.22
C LYS A 192 -11.12 -18.62 -2.97
N LYS A 193 -12.23 -18.64 -2.24
CA LYS A 193 -12.38 -19.50 -1.08
C LYS A 193 -12.28 -20.96 -1.50
N LYS A 194 -11.45 -21.72 -0.79
CA LYS A 194 -11.30 -23.17 -0.94
C LYS A 194 -12.53 -23.92 -0.41
#